data_AF-A0A368TH33-F1
#
_entry.id   AF-A0A368TH33-F1
#
_cell.length_a   1.000
_cell.length_b   1.000
_cell.length_c   1.000
_cell.angle_alpha   90.00
_cell.angle_beta   90.00
_cell.angle_gamma   90.00
#
_symmetry.space_group_name_H-M   'P 1'
#
loop_
_entity.id
_entity.type
_entity.pdbx_description
1 polymer ?
#
loop_
_entity_poly.entity_id
_entity_poly.type
_entity_poly.pdbx_seq_one_letter_code
_entity_poly.pdbx_strand_id
1 'polypeptide(L)'
;MRADYVNISGFTVEGEKDWYSTGGIYVVAEYCNISNNKCTNNNNGIYLSKRYGRSYNNCILNNICTNNTKCGIWLAGPVGNNVSNNTCSNNEVGILAWGDNNSISNNKCSNNVYAGIHISSSNNKLKGNVMVDNGIFSSFRNEIDTSNTVNGKPVYYWVNVNGGKIPEGAGQVILVNCSNVTVENQYLNNAYIGIEIVLSSNITVKNNTCSSNSRFGILLIWSSNNSIANNICSNNKVGINLGEDSNNNSIYLNNFINNTGNVYYCESTDLWYSENDTNNVYYSESTNLWHSDEKIAYTYNETRYTNYLGNYWDDYTGTDADGNGIGDTPYNIDKDRDIYPLMEPWENYFVMVECQENKLLTPINTDEKINNIKLKFSLV
;
A
#
# COMPACT_ATOMS: atom_id res chain seq x y z
N MET A 1 8.22 -4.73 34.79
CA MET A 1 9.18 -5.71 35.37
C MET A 1 10.61 -5.36 34.94
N ARG A 2 11.61 -5.61 35.81
CA ARG A 2 13.04 -5.36 35.55
C ARG A 2 13.96 -6.56 35.80
N ALA A 3 13.40 -7.74 36.00
CA ALA A 3 14.15 -8.96 36.31
C ALA A 3 14.29 -9.80 35.06
N ASP A 4 15.52 -10.23 34.75
CA ASP A 4 15.85 -11.07 33.61
C ASP A 4 15.43 -12.53 33.87
N TYR A 5 15.30 -13.34 32.81
CA TYR A 5 14.96 -14.77 32.89
C TYR A 5 13.62 -15.06 33.57
N VAL A 6 12.64 -14.18 33.39
CA VAL A 6 11.31 -14.34 34.00
C VAL A 6 10.29 -14.89 33.00
N ASN A 7 9.44 -15.79 33.49
CA ASN A 7 8.24 -16.24 32.79
C ASN A 7 7.03 -15.45 33.28
N ILE A 8 6.33 -14.79 32.34
CA ILE A 8 5.04 -14.12 32.58
C ILE A 8 4.00 -14.83 31.72
N SER A 9 3.08 -15.57 32.33
CA SER A 9 2.10 -16.33 31.56
C SER A 9 0.76 -16.53 32.23
N GLY A 10 -0.29 -16.59 31.42
CA GLY A 10 -1.65 -16.92 31.85
C GLY A 10 -2.41 -15.77 32.51
N PHE A 11 -1.90 -14.54 32.42
CA PHE A 11 -2.55 -13.39 33.02
C PHE A 11 -3.53 -12.71 32.06
N THR A 12 -4.59 -12.13 32.62
CA THR A 12 -5.36 -11.07 31.96
C THR A 12 -4.97 -9.74 32.57
N VAL A 13 -4.59 -8.78 31.73
CA VAL A 13 -4.17 -7.44 32.14
C VAL A 13 -5.00 -6.41 31.40
N GLU A 14 -5.71 -5.56 32.14
CA GLU A 14 -6.66 -4.60 31.59
C GLU A 14 -6.73 -3.29 32.36
N GLY A 15 -7.18 -2.23 31.66
CA GLY A 15 -7.52 -0.95 32.26
C GLY A 15 -6.34 -0.01 32.52
N GLU A 16 -5.12 -0.38 32.12
CA GLU A 16 -3.95 0.47 32.27
C GLU A 16 -3.97 1.60 31.23
N LYS A 17 -4.34 2.81 31.66
CA LYS A 17 -4.51 4.00 30.79
C LYS A 17 -3.50 5.11 31.10
N ASP A 18 -2.62 4.93 32.08
CA ASP A 18 -1.65 5.98 32.39
C ASP A 18 -0.69 6.19 31.22
N TRP A 19 -0.52 7.44 30.82
CA TRP A 19 0.38 7.79 29.73
C TRP A 19 1.85 7.47 30.06
N TYR A 20 2.19 7.47 31.36
CA TYR A 20 3.50 7.04 31.87
C TYR A 20 3.64 5.52 31.98
N SER A 21 2.52 4.80 32.15
CA SER A 21 2.46 3.34 32.24
C SER A 21 2.31 2.77 30.84
N THR A 22 3.44 2.38 30.28
CA THR A 22 3.62 2.28 28.84
C THR A 22 3.13 0.95 28.25
N GLY A 23 2.31 0.18 28.98
CA GLY A 23 1.59 -0.98 28.50
C GLY A 23 1.06 -1.86 29.64
N GLY A 24 0.08 -2.72 29.38
CA GLY A 24 -0.44 -3.68 30.36
C GLY A 24 0.69 -4.54 30.94
N ILE A 25 1.54 -5.10 30.07
CA ILE A 25 2.80 -5.72 30.49
C ILE A 25 3.97 -4.83 30.07
N TYR A 26 4.62 -4.20 31.04
CA TYR A 26 5.82 -3.38 30.86
C TYR A 26 7.11 -4.17 31.13
N VAL A 27 8.00 -4.26 30.15
CA VAL A 27 9.24 -5.05 30.24
C VAL A 27 10.48 -4.19 30.02
N VAL A 28 11.41 -4.28 30.96
CA VAL A 28 12.79 -3.75 30.92
C VAL A 28 13.71 -4.85 31.43
N ALA A 29 13.75 -5.95 30.71
CA ALA A 29 14.46 -7.15 31.11
C ALA A 29 14.83 -8.00 29.88
N GLU A 30 15.77 -8.91 30.07
CA GLU A 30 16.31 -9.78 29.02
C GLU A 30 15.92 -11.23 29.26
N TYR A 31 15.91 -12.02 28.19
CA TYR A 31 15.66 -13.47 28.24
C TYR A 31 14.35 -13.86 28.95
N CYS A 32 13.34 -12.98 28.92
CA CYS A 32 12.04 -13.25 29.50
C CYS A 32 11.13 -13.93 28.48
N ASN A 33 10.22 -14.77 28.99
CA ASN A 33 9.15 -15.37 28.21
C ASN A 33 7.81 -14.78 28.63
N ILE A 34 7.20 -13.99 27.75
CA ILE A 34 5.86 -13.41 27.93
C ILE A 34 4.92 -14.21 27.05
N SER A 35 4.14 -15.12 27.66
CA SER A 35 3.32 -16.06 26.87
C SER A 35 1.91 -16.28 27.37
N ASN A 36 0.98 -16.50 26.45
CA ASN A 36 -0.42 -16.85 26.78
C ASN A 36 -1.10 -15.82 27.70
N ASN A 37 -0.78 -14.53 27.56
CA ASN A 37 -1.43 -13.46 28.29
C ASN A 37 -2.49 -12.78 27.42
N LYS A 38 -3.52 -12.24 28.06
CA LYS A 38 -4.53 -11.39 27.43
C LYS A 38 -4.33 -9.95 27.92
N CYS A 39 -3.86 -9.06 27.05
CA CYS A 39 -3.62 -7.65 27.36
C CYS A 39 -4.62 -6.78 26.61
N THR A 40 -5.69 -6.33 27.28
CA THR A 40 -6.81 -5.66 26.62
C THR A 40 -7.23 -4.36 27.27
N ASN A 41 -7.74 -3.40 26.48
CA ASN A 41 -8.19 -2.10 26.99
C ASN A 41 -7.11 -1.31 27.75
N ASN A 42 -5.84 -1.51 27.39
CA ASN A 42 -4.71 -0.75 27.93
C ASN A 42 -4.25 0.32 26.92
N ASN A 43 -3.25 1.12 27.30
CA ASN A 43 -2.58 2.01 26.37
C ASN A 43 -1.81 1.22 25.30
N ASN A 44 -0.86 0.38 25.72
CA ASN A 44 -0.29 -0.70 24.90
C ASN A 44 -0.60 -2.05 25.53
N GLY A 45 -0.71 -3.13 24.76
CA GLY A 45 -0.89 -4.46 25.34
C GLY A 45 0.38 -4.94 26.04
N ILE A 46 1.45 -5.14 25.28
CA ILE A 46 2.78 -5.50 25.78
C ILE A 46 3.79 -4.47 25.28
N TYR A 47 4.61 -3.94 26.17
CA TYR A 47 5.64 -2.96 25.82
C TYR A 47 7.01 -3.37 26.32
N LEU A 48 7.93 -3.57 25.36
CA LEU A 48 9.35 -3.75 25.61
C LEU A 48 10.04 -2.41 25.44
N SER A 49 10.44 -1.84 26.57
CA SER A 49 10.97 -0.49 26.63
C SER A 49 12.44 -0.44 26.27
N LYS A 50 12.83 0.57 25.49
CA LYS A 50 14.25 0.87 25.23
C LYS A 50 14.99 1.42 26.45
N ARG A 51 14.28 1.76 27.55
CA ARG A 51 14.91 2.37 28.72
C ARG A 51 16.02 1.46 29.25
N TYR A 52 17.18 2.05 29.46
CA TYR A 52 18.41 1.41 29.93
C TYR A 52 19.03 0.36 28.97
N GLY A 53 18.48 0.18 27.76
CA GLY A 53 19.05 -0.72 26.75
C GLY A 53 18.90 -2.22 27.05
N ARG A 54 18.05 -2.62 28.02
CA ARG A 54 18.01 -3.98 28.60
C ARG A 54 16.76 -4.80 28.23
N SER A 55 16.29 -4.72 26.99
CA SER A 55 15.05 -5.39 26.60
C SER A 55 15.23 -6.38 25.45
N TYR A 56 16.42 -6.93 25.26
CA TYR A 56 16.74 -7.82 24.14
C TYR A 56 16.54 -9.31 24.47
N ASN A 57 16.46 -10.14 23.44
CA ASN A 57 16.35 -11.60 23.52
C ASN A 57 15.14 -12.13 24.31
N ASN A 58 14.02 -11.40 24.30
CA ASN A 58 12.78 -11.85 24.91
C ASN A 58 11.93 -12.65 23.91
N CYS A 59 11.13 -13.58 24.44
CA CYS A 59 10.12 -14.31 23.68
C CYS A 59 8.72 -13.79 24.04
N ILE A 60 7.97 -13.36 23.03
CA ILE A 60 6.58 -12.89 23.16
C ILE A 60 5.72 -13.85 22.33
N LEU A 61 5.04 -14.77 23.00
CA LEU A 61 4.43 -15.95 22.37
C LEU A 61 2.95 -16.13 22.73
N ASN A 62 2.07 -16.34 21.75
CA ASN A 62 0.65 -16.68 22.00
C ASN A 62 -0.13 -15.67 22.86
N ASN A 63 0.24 -14.38 22.83
CA ASN A 63 -0.51 -13.36 23.56
C ASN A 63 -1.67 -12.81 22.71
N ILE A 64 -2.72 -12.37 23.39
CA ILE A 64 -3.88 -11.72 22.79
C ILE A 64 -3.87 -10.26 23.24
N CYS A 65 -3.51 -9.35 22.35
CA CYS A 65 -3.43 -7.92 22.62
C CYS A 65 -4.50 -7.15 21.83
N THR A 66 -5.64 -6.85 22.45
CA THR A 66 -6.79 -6.30 21.73
C THR A 66 -7.42 -5.07 22.38
N ASN A 67 -8.00 -4.18 21.57
CA ASN A 67 -8.66 -2.96 22.05
C ASN A 67 -7.72 -2.06 22.88
N ASN A 68 -6.41 -2.07 22.59
CA ASN A 68 -5.49 -1.15 23.24
C ASN A 68 -5.46 0.16 22.45
N THR A 69 -5.36 1.30 23.14
CA THR A 69 -5.50 2.61 22.48
C THR A 69 -4.33 2.96 21.57
N LYS A 70 -3.18 2.28 21.70
CA LYS A 70 -1.98 2.42 20.86
C LYS A 70 -1.60 1.08 20.24
N CYS A 71 -0.52 0.45 20.70
CA CYS A 71 -0.01 -0.78 20.09
C CYS A 71 -0.53 -2.03 20.81
N GLY A 72 -0.80 -3.10 20.07
CA GLY A 72 -0.95 -4.43 20.66
C GLY A 72 0.36 -4.88 21.33
N ILE A 73 1.46 -4.85 20.57
CA ILE A 73 2.81 -5.12 21.04
C ILE A 73 3.74 -4.01 20.54
N TRP A 74 4.52 -3.40 21.41
CA TRP A 74 5.51 -2.38 21.03
C TRP A 74 6.92 -2.76 21.49
N LEU A 75 7.84 -2.83 20.54
CA LEU A 75 9.27 -3.02 20.72
C LEU A 75 9.98 -1.67 20.49
N ALA A 76 10.14 -0.82 21.51
CA ALA A 76 10.61 0.58 21.35
C ALA A 76 12.09 0.80 20.99
N GLY A 77 12.82 -0.24 20.61
CA GLY A 77 14.28 -0.27 20.48
C GLY A 77 14.98 -1.54 20.97
N PRO A 78 14.30 -2.62 21.43
CA PRO A 78 15.00 -3.82 21.82
C PRO A 78 15.42 -4.66 20.60
N VAL A 79 16.54 -5.36 20.75
CA VAL A 79 17.19 -6.15 19.69
C VAL A 79 16.96 -7.64 19.92
N GLY A 80 16.88 -8.46 18.88
CA GLY A 80 16.96 -9.93 19.05
C GLY A 80 15.72 -10.59 19.67
N ASN A 81 14.56 -9.94 19.71
CA ASN A 81 13.36 -10.54 20.29
C ASN A 81 12.65 -11.44 19.30
N ASN A 82 11.97 -12.46 19.83
CA ASN A 82 11.11 -13.35 19.07
C ASN A 82 9.64 -13.07 19.41
N VAL A 83 8.90 -12.48 18.48
CA VAL A 83 7.46 -12.21 18.60
C VAL A 83 6.72 -13.19 17.71
N SER A 84 6.04 -14.17 18.29
CA SER A 84 5.36 -15.19 17.50
C SER A 84 3.99 -15.62 17.97
N ASN A 85 3.14 -16.00 17.02
CA ASN A 85 1.79 -16.54 17.29
C ASN A 85 0.89 -15.62 18.12
N ASN A 86 1.14 -14.30 18.13
CA ASN A 86 0.31 -13.36 18.86
C ASN A 86 -0.88 -12.92 18.00
N THR A 87 -1.99 -12.58 18.66
CA THR A 87 -3.15 -11.95 18.02
C THR A 87 -3.23 -10.49 18.46
N CYS A 88 -3.15 -9.55 17.51
CA CYS A 88 -3.21 -8.12 17.78
C CYS A 88 -4.32 -7.45 16.95
N SER A 89 -5.44 -7.10 17.60
CA SER A 89 -6.60 -6.55 16.88
C SER A 89 -7.27 -5.36 17.56
N ASN A 90 -7.89 -4.48 16.76
CA ASN A 90 -8.57 -3.27 17.24
C ASN A 90 -7.64 -2.38 18.08
N ASN A 91 -6.36 -2.32 17.71
CA ASN A 91 -5.44 -1.34 18.27
C ASN A 91 -5.17 -0.26 17.23
N GLU A 92 -4.39 0.76 17.56
CA GLU A 92 -3.93 1.73 16.56
C GLU A 92 -2.87 1.08 15.63
N VAL A 93 -1.92 0.31 16.18
CA VAL A 93 -1.04 -0.63 15.43
C VAL A 93 -1.06 -2.00 16.10
N GLY A 94 -1.02 -3.07 15.31
CA GLY A 94 -0.92 -4.43 15.87
C GLY A 94 0.42 -4.64 16.58
N ILE A 95 1.51 -4.64 15.82
CA ILE A 95 2.89 -4.80 16.31
C ILE A 95 3.76 -3.66 15.77
N LEU A 96 4.35 -2.86 16.67
CA LEU A 96 5.30 -1.80 16.33
C LEU A 96 6.71 -2.23 16.72
N ALA A 97 7.64 -2.29 15.76
CA ALA A 97 9.04 -2.62 15.99
C ALA A 97 9.98 -1.48 15.59
N TRP A 98 10.62 -0.88 16.59
CA TRP A 98 11.65 0.16 16.42
C TRP A 98 13.07 -0.34 16.69
N GLY A 99 13.23 -1.56 17.19
CA GLY A 99 14.54 -2.18 17.39
C GLY A 99 14.93 -3.05 16.21
N ASP A 100 16.23 -3.23 16.00
CA ASP A 100 16.77 -4.07 14.91
C ASP A 100 16.79 -5.57 15.29
N ASN A 101 17.02 -6.44 14.31
CA ASN A 101 17.29 -7.87 14.52
C ASN A 101 16.18 -8.64 15.26
N ASN A 102 14.91 -8.25 15.13
CA ASN A 102 13.80 -9.01 15.72
C ASN A 102 13.27 -10.07 14.73
N SER A 103 12.81 -11.20 15.27
CA SER A 103 12.10 -12.25 14.53
C SER A 103 10.61 -12.14 14.84
N ILE A 104 9.80 -11.83 13.84
CA ILE A 104 8.35 -11.62 13.98
C ILE A 104 7.65 -12.65 13.10
N SER A 105 7.00 -13.66 13.69
CA SER A 105 6.46 -14.77 12.90
C SER A 105 5.10 -15.28 13.32
N ASN A 106 4.28 -15.69 12.36
CA ASN A 106 2.97 -16.30 12.59
C ASN A 106 2.01 -15.45 13.45
N ASN A 107 2.19 -14.13 13.50
CA ASN A 107 1.28 -13.25 14.21
C ASN A 107 0.08 -12.93 13.33
N LYS A 108 -1.10 -12.79 13.94
CA LYS A 108 -2.32 -12.36 13.28
C LYS A 108 -2.67 -10.94 13.71
N CYS A 109 -2.66 -10.00 12.77
CA CYS A 109 -3.05 -8.61 13.01
C CYS A 109 -4.30 -8.26 12.20
N SER A 110 -5.33 -7.71 12.84
CA SER A 110 -6.58 -7.38 12.13
C SER A 110 -7.31 -6.18 12.71
N ASN A 111 -7.98 -5.41 11.86
CA ASN A 111 -8.79 -4.24 12.26
C ASN A 111 -8.02 -3.24 13.13
N ASN A 112 -6.71 -3.11 12.92
CA ASN A 112 -5.95 -2.02 13.56
C ASN A 112 -6.14 -0.74 12.73
N VAL A 113 -6.12 0.42 13.38
CA VAL A 113 -6.38 1.71 12.69
C VAL A 113 -5.35 1.98 11.58
N TYR A 114 -4.08 1.68 11.84
CA TYR A 114 -3.00 1.80 10.87
C TYR A 114 -2.47 0.42 10.44
N ALA A 115 -1.15 0.22 10.47
CA ALA A 115 -0.53 -1.03 10.07
C ALA A 115 -0.84 -2.17 11.04
N GLY A 116 -0.96 -3.38 10.51
CA GLY A 116 -0.94 -4.60 11.32
C GLY A 116 0.44 -4.78 11.94
N ILE A 117 1.49 -4.64 11.13
CA ILE A 117 2.88 -4.65 11.60
C ILE A 117 3.63 -3.45 11.01
N HIS A 118 4.16 -2.59 11.87
CA HIS A 118 4.98 -1.44 11.49
C HIS A 118 6.43 -1.71 11.92
N ILE A 119 7.36 -1.72 10.96
CA ILE A 119 8.79 -1.88 11.20
C ILE A 119 9.54 -0.57 10.88
N SER A 120 9.95 0.16 11.91
CA SER A 120 10.71 1.43 11.81
C SER A 120 12.21 1.23 12.06
N SER A 121 12.75 0.07 11.66
CA SER A 121 14.13 -0.34 11.91
C SER A 121 14.59 -1.38 10.88
N SER A 122 15.87 -1.77 10.91
CA SER A 122 16.49 -2.68 9.94
C SER A 122 16.76 -4.08 10.51
N ASN A 123 17.09 -5.02 9.62
CA ASN A 123 17.53 -6.38 9.94
C ASN A 123 16.50 -7.23 10.69
N ASN A 124 15.22 -6.87 10.65
CA ASN A 124 14.15 -7.71 11.19
C ASN A 124 13.73 -8.78 10.19
N LYS A 125 13.22 -9.90 10.69
CA LYS A 125 12.74 -11.03 9.90
C LYS A 125 11.26 -11.25 10.12
N LEU A 126 10.46 -11.19 9.06
CA LEU A 126 9.02 -11.44 9.10
C LEU A 126 8.71 -12.70 8.31
N LYS A 127 7.97 -13.63 8.93
CA LYS A 127 7.59 -14.90 8.31
C LYS A 127 6.22 -15.38 8.77
N GLY A 128 5.34 -15.75 7.85
CA GLY A 128 4.05 -16.37 8.16
C GLY A 128 3.05 -15.46 8.87
N ASN A 129 3.29 -14.14 8.92
CA ASN A 129 2.36 -13.22 9.56
C ASN A 129 1.13 -12.98 8.66
N VAL A 130 -0.03 -12.85 9.29
CA VAL A 130 -1.31 -12.67 8.61
C VAL A 130 -1.92 -11.33 8.99
N MET A 131 -2.09 -10.47 8.01
CA MET A 131 -2.81 -9.20 8.13
C MET A 131 -4.18 -9.32 7.48
N VAL A 132 -5.23 -8.94 8.20
CA VAL A 132 -6.62 -8.91 7.69
C VAL A 132 -7.15 -7.49 7.84
N ASP A 133 -7.55 -6.89 6.72
CA ASP A 133 -7.96 -5.48 6.64
C ASP A 133 -6.91 -4.53 7.25
N ASN A 134 -5.63 -4.85 7.01
CA ASN A 134 -4.43 -4.19 7.52
C ASN A 134 -3.26 -4.44 6.54
N GLY A 135 -2.07 -3.90 6.83
CA GLY A 135 -0.85 -4.17 6.05
C GLY A 135 0.41 -4.26 6.89
N ILE A 136 1.53 -4.50 6.24
CA ILE A 136 2.87 -4.25 6.76
C ILE A 136 3.30 -2.84 6.30
N PHE A 137 3.99 -2.10 7.15
CA PHE A 137 4.68 -0.87 6.76
C PHE A 137 6.16 -1.00 7.09
N SER A 138 7.04 -0.76 6.10
CA SER A 138 8.48 -0.83 6.32
C SER A 138 9.27 -0.09 5.25
N SER A 139 9.97 0.96 5.67
CA SER A 139 10.81 1.81 4.82
C SER A 139 12.31 1.50 4.95
N PHE A 140 12.67 0.42 5.63
CA PHE A 140 14.05 0.01 5.95
C PHE A 140 14.41 -1.31 5.30
N ARG A 141 15.67 -1.75 5.41
CA ARG A 141 16.13 -3.05 4.90
C ARG A 141 15.86 -4.17 5.90
N ASN A 142 14.88 -5.01 5.60
CA ASN A 142 14.44 -6.15 6.42
C ASN A 142 14.39 -7.42 5.56
N GLU A 143 14.02 -8.55 6.16
CA GLU A 143 13.76 -9.82 5.49
C GLU A 143 12.29 -10.18 5.67
N ILE A 144 11.45 -9.88 4.67
CA ILE A 144 10.02 -10.16 4.72
C ILE A 144 9.71 -11.09 3.55
N ASP A 145 9.47 -12.36 3.84
CA ASP A 145 9.19 -13.36 2.80
C ASP A 145 7.71 -13.37 2.38
N THR A 146 7.41 -14.06 1.30
CA THR A 146 6.05 -14.17 0.73
C THR A 146 5.10 -15.03 1.54
N SER A 147 5.57 -15.68 2.62
CA SER A 147 4.66 -16.38 3.55
C SER A 147 3.90 -15.41 4.44
N ASN A 148 4.31 -14.13 4.51
CA ASN A 148 3.49 -13.07 5.06
C ASN A 148 2.37 -12.72 4.09
N THR A 149 1.15 -12.59 4.59
CA THR A 149 -0.03 -12.36 3.74
C THR A 149 -0.86 -11.18 4.20
N VAL A 150 -1.27 -10.33 3.26
CA VAL A 150 -2.36 -9.36 3.43
C VAL A 150 -3.60 -9.93 2.75
N ASN A 151 -4.69 -10.07 3.51
CA ASN A 151 -5.97 -10.57 3.00
C ASN A 151 -5.86 -11.91 2.25
N GLY A 152 -5.01 -12.80 2.78
CA GLY A 152 -4.77 -14.14 2.22
C GLY A 152 -3.86 -14.18 0.98
N LYS A 153 -3.32 -13.04 0.54
CA LYS A 153 -2.41 -12.93 -0.61
C LYS A 153 -0.99 -12.57 -0.16
N PRO A 154 0.06 -13.01 -0.87
CA PRO A 154 1.45 -12.75 -0.49
C PRO A 154 1.79 -11.27 -0.47
N VAL A 155 2.64 -10.88 0.48
CA VAL A 155 3.35 -9.59 0.46
C VAL A 155 4.60 -9.74 -0.40
N TYR A 156 4.75 -8.89 -1.42
CA TYR A 156 5.99 -8.78 -2.16
C TYR A 156 6.81 -7.61 -1.62
N TYR A 157 7.81 -7.95 -0.82
CA TYR A 157 8.76 -7.01 -0.26
C TYR A 157 10.12 -7.19 -0.95
N TRP A 158 10.47 -6.27 -1.83
CA TRP A 158 11.73 -6.31 -2.61
C TRP A 158 12.70 -5.26 -2.10
N VAL A 159 13.97 -5.66 -1.94
CA VAL A 159 15.03 -4.80 -1.41
C VAL A 159 16.26 -4.88 -2.29
N ASN A 160 16.81 -3.74 -2.69
CA ASN A 160 18.01 -3.68 -3.55
C ASN A 160 17.85 -4.43 -4.88
N VAL A 161 16.63 -4.52 -5.42
CA VAL A 161 16.37 -5.20 -6.68
C VAL A 161 16.49 -4.22 -7.83
N ASN A 162 17.22 -4.64 -8.88
CA ASN A 162 17.30 -3.91 -10.14
C ASN A 162 16.68 -4.77 -11.26
N GLY A 163 15.57 -4.31 -11.81
CA GLY A 163 14.84 -5.02 -12.86
C GLY A 163 13.80 -6.00 -12.32
N GLY A 164 12.88 -6.38 -13.19
CA GLY A 164 11.89 -7.43 -12.93
C GLY A 164 10.47 -6.90 -12.77
N LYS A 165 9.52 -7.84 -12.75
CA LYS A 165 8.09 -7.55 -12.59
C LYS A 165 7.59 -8.24 -11.33
N ILE A 166 6.82 -7.54 -10.52
CA ILE A 166 6.14 -8.12 -9.36
C ILE A 166 5.18 -9.23 -9.84
N PRO A 167 5.26 -10.45 -9.28
CA PRO A 167 4.36 -11.52 -9.68
C PRO A 167 2.89 -11.18 -9.38
N GLU A 168 1.98 -11.80 -10.11
CA GLU A 168 0.54 -11.57 -9.94
C GLU A 168 0.02 -12.05 -8.59
N GLY A 169 -1.08 -11.44 -8.15
CA GLY A 169 -1.78 -11.84 -6.92
C GLY A 169 -1.16 -11.29 -5.64
N ALA A 170 -0.50 -10.14 -5.69
CA ALA A 170 -0.01 -9.45 -4.50
C ALA A 170 -1.18 -9.03 -3.58
N GLY A 171 -1.01 -9.21 -2.27
CA GLY A 171 -1.85 -8.57 -1.25
C GLY A 171 -1.37 -7.18 -0.89
N GLN A 172 -0.05 -6.98 -0.98
CA GLN A 172 0.63 -5.71 -0.78
C GLN A 172 1.98 -5.75 -1.52
N VAL A 173 2.43 -4.60 -2.03
CA VAL A 173 3.76 -4.44 -2.64
C VAL A 173 4.55 -3.39 -1.88
N ILE A 174 5.79 -3.71 -1.51
CA ILE A 174 6.71 -2.82 -0.82
C ILE A 174 8.07 -2.92 -1.51
N LEU A 175 8.56 -1.81 -2.06
CA LEU A 175 9.85 -1.71 -2.74
C LEU A 175 10.78 -0.79 -1.95
N VAL A 176 11.95 -1.29 -1.56
CA VAL A 176 12.95 -0.52 -0.82
C VAL A 176 14.26 -0.50 -1.58
N ASN A 177 14.76 0.68 -1.93
CA ASN A 177 16.00 0.84 -2.69
C ASN A 177 16.04 0.01 -3.98
N CYS A 178 14.95 0.02 -4.74
CA CYS A 178 14.82 -0.73 -5.99
C CYS A 178 14.94 0.20 -7.21
N SER A 179 15.25 -0.39 -8.37
CA SER A 179 15.18 0.32 -9.64
C SER A 179 14.74 -0.57 -10.81
N ASN A 180 14.17 0.03 -11.85
CA ASN A 180 13.73 -0.67 -13.07
C ASN A 180 12.71 -1.81 -12.80
N VAL A 181 11.96 -1.73 -11.71
CA VAL A 181 10.93 -2.71 -11.34
C VAL A 181 9.58 -2.28 -11.88
N THR A 182 8.81 -3.23 -12.41
CA THR A 182 7.42 -3.03 -12.82
C THR A 182 6.44 -3.63 -11.83
N VAL A 183 5.48 -2.83 -11.35
CA VAL A 183 4.31 -3.26 -10.61
C VAL A 183 3.10 -3.10 -11.51
N GLU A 184 2.54 -4.20 -12.00
CA GLU A 184 1.39 -4.13 -12.91
C GLU A 184 0.34 -5.20 -12.64
N ASN A 185 -0.91 -4.88 -13.00
CA ASN A 185 -2.08 -5.78 -12.96
C ASN A 185 -2.36 -6.35 -11.55
N GLN A 186 -2.11 -5.57 -10.50
CA GLN A 186 -2.38 -5.98 -9.13
C GLN A 186 -3.73 -5.46 -8.62
N TYR A 187 -4.40 -6.26 -7.78
CA TYR A 187 -5.59 -5.85 -7.03
C TYR A 187 -5.25 -5.81 -5.54
N LEU A 188 -4.97 -4.58 -5.07
CA LEU A 188 -4.35 -4.25 -3.78
C LEU A 188 -5.36 -3.51 -2.92
N ASN A 189 -6.17 -4.28 -2.19
CA ASN A 189 -7.33 -3.77 -1.49
C ASN A 189 -7.36 -4.13 -0.01
N ASN A 190 -8.05 -3.29 0.77
CA ASN A 190 -8.19 -3.43 2.22
C ASN A 190 -6.84 -3.64 2.93
N ALA A 191 -5.78 -3.01 2.42
CA ALA A 191 -4.49 -2.97 3.11
C ALA A 191 -4.38 -1.65 3.90
N TYR A 192 -3.28 -1.52 4.63
CA TYR A 192 -2.91 -0.19 5.15
C TYR A 192 -2.44 0.72 4.01
N ILE A 193 -1.52 0.21 3.18
CA ILE A 193 -1.03 0.84 1.96
C ILE A 193 -0.99 -0.22 0.86
N GLY A 194 -1.49 0.08 -0.34
CA GLY A 194 -1.48 -0.87 -1.45
C GLY A 194 -0.08 -1.10 -2.02
N ILE A 195 0.57 -0.01 -2.45
CA ILE A 195 1.93 0.00 -2.98
C ILE A 195 2.78 1.01 -2.20
N GLU A 196 3.89 0.56 -1.61
CA GLU A 196 4.90 1.40 -0.95
C GLU A 196 6.20 1.38 -1.77
N ILE A 197 6.71 2.56 -2.14
CA ILE A 197 7.95 2.76 -2.90
C ILE A 197 8.85 3.67 -2.10
N VAL A 198 10.00 3.15 -1.68
CA VAL A 198 10.92 3.83 -0.76
C VAL A 198 12.32 3.83 -1.35
N LEU A 199 12.99 5.01 -1.34
CA LEU A 199 14.37 5.17 -1.81
C LEU A 199 14.60 4.60 -3.22
N SER A 200 13.58 4.63 -4.08
CA SER A 200 13.58 3.91 -5.36
C SER A 200 13.42 4.86 -6.54
N SER A 201 13.92 4.43 -7.71
CA SER A 201 13.85 5.22 -8.94
C SER A 201 13.64 4.33 -10.16
N ASN A 202 13.12 4.89 -11.26
CA ASN A 202 12.79 4.15 -12.48
C ASN A 202 11.82 2.98 -12.21
N ILE A 203 10.89 3.16 -11.27
CA ILE A 203 9.80 2.21 -11.02
C ILE A 203 8.65 2.51 -11.99
N THR A 204 8.06 1.47 -12.57
CA THR A 204 6.83 1.58 -13.37
C THR A 204 5.67 0.97 -12.60
N VAL A 205 4.68 1.77 -12.25
CA VAL A 205 3.44 1.34 -11.59
C VAL A 205 2.29 1.55 -12.57
N LYS A 206 1.73 0.47 -13.10
CA LYS A 206 0.64 0.59 -14.08
C LYS A 206 -0.45 -0.46 -14.04
N ASN A 207 -1.65 -0.09 -14.45
CA ASN A 207 -2.80 -1.02 -14.52
C ASN A 207 -3.12 -1.70 -13.18
N ASN A 208 -2.85 -1.03 -12.05
CA ASN A 208 -3.17 -1.57 -10.72
C ASN A 208 -4.48 -0.97 -10.20
N THR A 209 -5.21 -1.73 -9.41
CA THR A 209 -6.34 -1.22 -8.62
C THR A 209 -5.93 -1.19 -7.15
N CYS A 210 -5.75 0.01 -6.62
CA CYS A 210 -5.48 0.25 -5.20
C CYS A 210 -6.74 0.79 -4.55
N SER A 211 -7.48 -0.06 -3.81
CA SER A 211 -8.81 0.33 -3.33
C SER A 211 -9.11 0.01 -1.87
N SER A 212 -9.90 0.86 -1.22
CA SER A 212 -10.32 0.66 0.18
C SER A 212 -9.14 0.47 1.14
N ASN A 213 -7.97 1.06 0.83
CA ASN A 213 -6.83 1.03 1.74
C ASN A 213 -7.03 2.08 2.83
N SER A 214 -6.81 1.70 4.09
CA SER A 214 -7.10 2.57 5.24
C SER A 214 -6.24 3.83 5.30
N ARG A 215 -5.12 3.84 4.56
CA ARG A 215 -4.27 5.02 4.37
C ARG A 215 -4.08 5.39 2.91
N PHE A 216 -3.10 4.79 2.22
CA PHE A 216 -2.70 5.23 0.88
C PHE A 216 -2.95 4.15 -0.15
N GLY A 217 -3.43 4.53 -1.34
CA GLY A 217 -3.41 3.63 -2.49
C GLY A 217 -1.96 3.33 -2.89
N ILE A 218 -1.23 4.39 -3.21
CA ILE A 218 0.19 4.36 -3.59
C ILE A 218 0.97 5.38 -2.76
N LEU A 219 2.10 4.98 -2.21
CA LEU A 219 3.01 5.81 -1.43
C LEU A 219 4.40 5.83 -2.07
N LEU A 220 4.96 7.02 -2.25
CA LEU A 220 6.35 7.25 -2.61
C LEU A 220 7.05 7.98 -1.47
N ILE A 221 8.23 7.54 -1.03
CA ILE A 221 9.08 8.24 -0.07
C ILE A 221 10.51 8.23 -0.60
N TRP A 222 11.13 9.41 -0.67
CA TRP A 222 12.47 9.63 -1.24
C TRP A 222 12.64 8.94 -2.60
N SER A 223 11.58 8.97 -3.41
CA SER A 223 11.48 8.15 -4.62
C SER A 223 11.16 9.04 -5.82
N SER A 224 12.17 9.25 -6.65
CA SER A 224 12.15 10.16 -7.78
C SER A 224 12.31 9.43 -9.10
N ASN A 225 11.87 10.03 -10.21
CA ASN A 225 11.99 9.47 -11.57
C ASN A 225 11.21 8.16 -11.77
N ASN A 226 9.96 8.11 -11.30
CA ASN A 226 9.07 6.95 -11.46
C ASN A 226 7.92 7.28 -12.42
N SER A 227 7.33 6.25 -13.02
CA SER A 227 6.13 6.36 -13.88
C SER A 227 4.96 5.67 -13.21
N ILE A 228 3.87 6.41 -12.98
CA ILE A 228 2.65 5.93 -12.32
C ILE A 228 1.49 6.22 -13.27
N ALA A 229 1.02 5.20 -13.99
CA ALA A 229 0.00 5.41 -15.02
C ALA A 229 -1.06 4.32 -15.10
N ASN A 230 -2.26 4.64 -15.56
CA ASN A 230 -3.35 3.67 -15.75
C ASN A 230 -3.78 2.96 -14.46
N ASN A 231 -3.60 3.57 -13.30
CA ASN A 231 -4.01 2.98 -12.03
C ASN A 231 -5.38 3.50 -11.59
N ILE A 232 -6.13 2.66 -10.88
CA ILE A 232 -7.38 3.04 -10.23
C ILE A 232 -7.11 3.13 -8.73
N CYS A 233 -7.06 4.35 -8.21
CA CYS A 233 -6.94 4.65 -6.79
C CYS A 233 -8.31 5.05 -6.25
N SER A 234 -8.99 4.14 -5.54
CA SER A 234 -10.37 4.40 -5.10
C SER A 234 -10.69 4.07 -3.65
N ASN A 235 -11.56 4.85 -3.01
CA ASN A 235 -12.00 4.62 -1.62
C ASN A 235 -10.85 4.54 -0.60
N ASN A 236 -9.71 5.19 -0.86
CA ASN A 236 -8.59 5.25 0.08
C ASN A 236 -8.68 6.54 0.90
N LYS A 237 -7.98 6.61 2.05
CA LYS A 237 -7.82 7.91 2.75
C LYS A 237 -7.08 8.91 1.86
N VAL A 238 -6.01 8.49 1.18
CA VAL A 238 -5.44 9.24 0.05
C VAL A 238 -5.16 8.31 -1.14
N GLY A 239 -5.47 8.76 -2.36
CA GLY A 239 -5.16 8.02 -3.58
C GLY A 239 -3.65 7.80 -3.76
N ILE A 240 -2.91 8.89 -3.95
CA ILE A 240 -1.43 8.88 -4.06
C ILE A 240 -0.82 9.81 -3.01
N ASN A 241 0.16 9.31 -2.26
CA ASN A 241 0.98 10.14 -1.38
C ASN A 241 2.41 10.30 -1.93
N LEU A 242 2.84 11.56 -2.05
CA LEU A 242 4.19 11.95 -2.44
C LEU A 242 4.93 12.41 -1.18
N GLY A 243 5.70 11.50 -0.61
CA GLY A 243 6.54 11.74 0.56
C GLY A 243 7.77 12.60 0.24
N GLU A 244 8.54 12.94 1.27
CA GLU A 244 9.79 13.71 1.20
C GLU A 244 10.67 13.28 0.00
N ASP A 245 11.25 14.26 -0.72
CA ASP A 245 12.09 14.10 -1.92
C ASP A 245 11.58 13.12 -3.00
N SER A 246 10.26 13.07 -3.23
CA SER A 246 9.65 12.29 -4.32
C SER A 246 9.31 13.17 -5.52
N ASN A 247 10.34 13.49 -6.30
CA ASN A 247 10.30 14.48 -7.39
C ASN A 247 10.50 13.85 -8.79
N ASN A 248 10.21 14.59 -9.85
CA ASN A 248 10.37 14.15 -11.25
C ASN A 248 9.63 12.84 -11.58
N ASN A 249 8.49 12.57 -10.94
CA ASN A 249 7.64 11.44 -11.28
C ASN A 249 6.64 11.84 -12.37
N SER A 250 6.33 10.92 -13.29
CA SER A 250 5.33 11.09 -14.34
C SER A 250 4.05 10.35 -13.93
N ILE A 251 2.99 11.09 -13.66
CA ILE A 251 1.73 10.63 -13.05
C ILE A 251 0.58 11.00 -13.97
N TYR A 252 0.07 10.05 -14.74
CA TYR A 252 -0.92 10.31 -15.79
C TYR A 252 -1.84 9.11 -16.04
N LEU A 253 -3.00 9.35 -16.62
CA LEU A 253 -4.04 8.34 -16.89
C LEU A 253 -4.41 7.54 -15.64
N ASN A 254 -4.38 8.14 -14.44
CA ASN A 254 -4.89 7.47 -13.24
C ASN A 254 -6.32 7.93 -12.96
N ASN A 255 -7.13 7.03 -12.38
CA ASN A 255 -8.45 7.35 -11.89
C ASN A 255 -8.41 7.54 -10.37
N PHE A 256 -8.71 8.75 -9.91
CA PHE A 256 -8.91 9.06 -8.50
C PHE A 256 -10.42 9.09 -8.21
N ILE A 257 -10.92 8.12 -7.43
CA ILE A 257 -12.37 7.92 -7.24
C ILE A 257 -12.71 7.72 -5.76
N ASN A 258 -13.56 8.55 -5.19
CA ASN A 258 -14.08 8.48 -3.83
C ASN A 258 -12.99 8.36 -2.76
N ASN A 259 -11.81 8.96 -2.98
CA ASN A 259 -10.80 9.03 -1.93
C ASN A 259 -11.14 10.20 -0.98
N THR A 260 -10.77 10.10 0.30
CA THR A 260 -10.92 11.25 1.22
C THR A 260 -10.03 12.43 0.78
N GLY A 261 -8.86 12.14 0.21
CA GLY A 261 -8.05 13.08 -0.56
C GLY A 261 -7.45 12.39 -1.79
N ASN A 262 -7.34 13.10 -2.92
CA ASN A 262 -6.81 12.47 -4.14
C ASN A 262 -5.28 12.37 -4.11
N VAL A 263 -4.62 13.48 -3.78
CA VAL A 263 -3.16 13.56 -3.63
C VAL A 263 -2.82 14.26 -2.32
N TYR A 264 -1.80 13.75 -1.63
CA TYR A 264 -1.25 14.39 -0.44
C TYR A 264 0.27 14.39 -0.54
N TYR A 265 0.90 15.45 -0.07
CA TYR A 265 2.34 15.48 0.12
C TYR A 265 2.64 15.31 1.62
N CYS A 266 3.51 14.37 2.00
CA CYS A 266 3.82 14.13 3.42
C CYS A 266 5.32 14.27 3.68
N GLU A 267 5.70 15.05 4.68
CA GLU A 267 7.12 15.25 5.02
C GLU A 267 7.67 14.19 6.00
N SER A 268 6.81 13.36 6.60
CA SER A 268 7.25 12.43 7.62
C SER A 268 7.48 11.02 7.08
N THR A 269 8.65 10.49 7.40
CA THR A 269 9.09 9.13 7.08
C THR A 269 8.52 8.10 8.05
N ASP A 270 8.03 8.54 9.21
CA ASP A 270 7.31 7.72 10.18
C ASP A 270 5.85 8.16 10.27
N LEU A 271 5.05 7.53 9.41
CA LEU A 271 3.63 7.79 9.24
C LEU A 271 2.80 7.63 10.52
N TRP A 272 3.31 6.95 11.54
CA TRP A 272 2.62 6.83 12.83
C TRP A 272 2.49 8.17 13.58
N TYR A 273 3.47 9.08 13.43
CA TYR A 273 3.47 10.37 14.14
C TYR A 273 2.80 11.51 13.37
N SER A 274 2.62 11.36 12.07
CA SER A 274 2.29 12.48 11.17
C SER A 274 0.81 12.85 11.11
N GLU A 275 -0.11 12.09 11.72
CA GLU A 275 -1.55 12.41 11.65
C GLU A 275 -1.97 13.61 12.51
N ASN A 276 -1.09 14.10 13.39
CA ASN A 276 -1.32 15.31 14.19
C ASN A 276 -0.47 16.51 13.77
N ASP A 277 0.40 16.37 12.75
CA ASP A 277 1.27 17.45 12.33
C ASP A 277 0.56 18.27 11.23
N THR A 278 -0.29 19.21 11.67
CA THR A 278 -0.88 20.25 10.83
C THR A 278 0.12 21.37 10.50
N ASN A 279 1.40 21.20 10.84
CA ASN A 279 2.41 22.22 10.58
C ASN A 279 2.85 22.13 9.12
N ASN A 280 2.24 23.00 8.32
CA ASN A 280 2.79 23.55 7.09
C ASN A 280 4.28 23.88 7.28
N VAL A 281 5.15 23.00 6.78
CA VAL A 281 6.58 23.27 6.64
C VAL A 281 6.92 23.14 5.15
N TYR A 282 8.04 23.75 4.78
CA TYR A 282 8.25 24.40 3.48
C TYR A 282 8.58 23.40 2.35
N TYR A 283 7.59 23.13 1.49
CA TYR A 283 7.84 22.54 0.17
C TYR A 283 8.83 23.36 -0.65
N SER A 284 9.93 22.74 -1.08
CA SER A 284 10.54 23.05 -2.36
C SER A 284 9.51 22.82 -3.47
N GLU A 285 9.57 23.60 -4.56
CA GLU A 285 8.65 23.41 -5.69
C GLU A 285 8.72 21.95 -6.17
N SER A 286 7.59 21.27 -6.20
CA SER A 286 7.53 19.93 -6.73
C SER A 286 7.83 19.98 -8.23
N THR A 287 8.52 18.97 -8.74
CA THR A 287 8.84 18.84 -10.17
C THR A 287 8.15 17.63 -10.80
N ASN A 288 7.08 17.14 -10.18
CA ASN A 288 6.29 16.02 -10.71
C ASN A 288 5.45 16.48 -11.92
N LEU A 289 5.33 15.60 -12.90
CA LEU A 289 4.55 15.80 -14.11
C LEU A 289 3.21 15.09 -13.95
N TRP A 290 2.11 15.85 -14.02
CA TRP A 290 0.75 15.32 -13.87
C TRP A 290 0.09 14.99 -15.21
N HIS A 291 0.89 14.70 -16.23
CA HIS A 291 0.47 14.31 -17.56
C HIS A 291 1.54 13.45 -18.24
N SER A 292 1.17 12.80 -19.35
CA SER A 292 2.07 11.98 -20.14
C SER A 292 3.30 12.76 -20.63
N ASP A 293 4.46 12.12 -20.70
CA ASP A 293 5.70 12.78 -21.16
C ASP A 293 5.64 13.15 -22.66
N GLU A 294 4.85 12.39 -23.42
CA GLU A 294 4.63 12.57 -24.84
C GLU A 294 3.12 12.66 -25.14
N LYS A 295 2.79 13.26 -26.29
CA LYS A 295 1.39 13.26 -26.76
C LYS A 295 0.93 11.85 -27.10
N ILE A 296 -0.25 11.49 -26.63
CA ILE A 296 -0.89 10.20 -26.86
C ILE A 296 -2.04 10.41 -27.83
N ALA A 297 -2.17 9.50 -28.81
CA ALA A 297 -3.35 9.46 -29.66
C ALA A 297 -4.48 8.70 -28.94
N TYR A 298 -5.66 9.29 -28.89
CA TYR A 298 -6.82 8.75 -28.18
C TYR A 298 -8.11 9.00 -28.96
N THR A 299 -9.19 8.33 -28.55
CA THR A 299 -10.53 8.51 -29.12
C THR A 299 -11.47 8.95 -28.01
N TYR A 300 -12.17 10.05 -28.20
CA TYR A 300 -13.19 10.55 -27.28
C TYR A 300 -14.43 10.91 -28.10
N ASN A 301 -15.61 10.41 -27.70
CA ASN A 301 -16.87 10.57 -28.43
C ASN A 301 -16.71 10.31 -29.95
N GLU A 302 -16.15 9.14 -30.29
CA GLU A 302 -15.92 8.67 -31.68
C GLU A 302 -14.95 9.53 -32.52
N THR A 303 -14.38 10.59 -31.95
CA THR A 303 -13.43 11.48 -32.63
C THR A 303 -12.00 11.22 -32.15
N ARG A 304 -11.05 11.21 -33.08
CA ARG A 304 -9.63 10.96 -32.80
C ARG A 304 -8.88 12.26 -32.53
N TYR A 305 -8.13 12.28 -31.44
CA TYR A 305 -7.30 13.40 -31.02
C TYR A 305 -5.87 12.94 -30.73
N THR A 306 -4.96 13.91 -30.62
CA THR A 306 -3.58 13.68 -30.16
C THR A 306 -3.18 14.82 -29.24
N ASN A 307 -3.02 14.54 -27.95
CA ASN A 307 -2.61 15.54 -26.97
C ASN A 307 -1.87 14.88 -25.80
N TYR A 308 -1.33 15.68 -24.89
CA TYR A 308 -0.94 15.19 -23.57
C TYR A 308 -2.20 14.77 -22.81
N LEU A 309 -2.10 13.72 -21.99
CA LEU A 309 -3.20 13.23 -21.17
C LEU A 309 -2.79 13.29 -19.70
N GLY A 310 -3.64 13.90 -18.87
CA GLY A 310 -3.51 13.95 -17.42
C GLY A 310 -4.25 12.81 -16.75
N ASN A 311 -4.86 13.08 -15.62
CA ASN A 311 -5.56 12.11 -14.77
C ASN A 311 -7.06 12.42 -14.70
N TYR A 312 -7.85 11.43 -14.33
CA TYR A 312 -9.25 11.59 -14.01
C TYR A 312 -9.43 11.83 -12.51
N TRP A 313 -10.19 12.86 -12.17
CA TRP A 313 -10.51 13.26 -10.80
C TRP A 313 -12.03 13.29 -10.67
N ASP A 314 -12.57 12.48 -9.77
CA ASP A 314 -14.03 12.38 -9.57
C ASP A 314 -14.67 13.65 -9.02
N ASP A 315 -13.88 14.53 -8.42
CA ASP A 315 -14.26 15.86 -7.94
C ASP A 315 -13.98 16.99 -8.95
N TYR A 316 -13.49 16.68 -10.15
CA TYR A 316 -13.29 17.69 -11.19
C TYR A 316 -14.62 18.20 -11.75
N THR A 317 -14.83 19.52 -11.66
CA THR A 317 -16.05 20.19 -12.12
C THR A 317 -15.80 21.19 -13.26
N GLY A 318 -14.67 21.06 -13.97
CA GLY A 318 -14.37 21.92 -15.11
C GLY A 318 -15.24 21.61 -16.33
N THR A 319 -15.03 22.38 -17.40
CA THR A 319 -15.72 22.22 -18.68
C THR A 319 -14.76 21.73 -19.76
N ASP A 320 -15.31 21.12 -20.80
CA ASP A 320 -14.61 20.76 -22.03
C ASP A 320 -15.36 21.40 -23.21
N ALA A 321 -14.99 22.63 -23.55
CA ALA A 321 -15.70 23.44 -24.54
C ALA A 321 -15.36 23.04 -25.99
N ASP A 322 -14.18 22.47 -26.22
CA ASP A 322 -13.77 21.99 -27.55
C ASP A 322 -14.15 20.51 -27.79
N GLY A 323 -14.65 19.83 -26.76
CA GLY A 323 -15.18 18.47 -26.81
C GLY A 323 -14.09 17.42 -27.02
N ASN A 324 -12.84 17.74 -26.70
CA ASN A 324 -11.71 16.84 -26.89
C ASN A 324 -11.54 15.83 -25.74
N GLY A 325 -12.36 15.89 -24.70
CA GLY A 325 -12.29 15.02 -23.53
C GLY A 325 -11.26 15.46 -22.48
N ILE A 326 -10.60 16.60 -22.66
CA ILE A 326 -9.67 17.17 -21.68
C ILE A 326 -10.29 18.46 -21.17
N GLY A 327 -10.34 18.62 -19.86
CA GLY A 327 -10.89 19.81 -19.24
C GLY A 327 -10.07 21.07 -19.51
N ASP A 328 -10.76 22.18 -19.82
CA ASP A 328 -10.16 23.47 -20.18
C ASP A 328 -9.48 24.18 -19.00
N THR A 329 -9.85 23.82 -17.77
CA THR A 329 -9.30 24.42 -16.55
C THR A 329 -8.42 23.40 -15.83
N PRO A 330 -7.18 23.73 -15.45
CA PRO A 330 -6.33 22.81 -14.70
C PRO A 330 -6.97 22.36 -13.37
N TYR A 331 -6.72 21.10 -13.00
CA TYR A 331 -7.01 20.60 -11.64
C TYR A 331 -5.84 20.95 -10.71
N ASN A 332 -6.12 21.63 -9.60
CA ASN A 332 -5.09 22.07 -8.66
C ASN A 332 -4.70 20.94 -7.71
N ILE A 333 -3.39 20.76 -7.50
CA ILE A 333 -2.82 19.70 -6.66
C ILE A 333 -1.84 20.37 -5.69
N ASP A 334 -2.38 21.00 -4.65
CA ASP A 334 -1.62 21.89 -3.77
C ASP A 334 -0.84 22.97 -4.56
N LYS A 335 0.48 22.85 -4.69
CA LYS A 335 1.32 23.75 -5.50
C LYS A 335 1.54 23.28 -6.94
N ASP A 336 1.20 22.03 -7.24
CA ASP A 336 1.19 21.46 -8.57
C ASP A 336 -0.19 21.60 -9.22
N ARG A 337 -0.28 21.18 -10.48
CA ARG A 337 -1.53 21.14 -11.22
C ARG A 337 -1.45 20.10 -12.33
N ASP A 338 -2.55 19.41 -12.51
CA ASP A 338 -2.82 18.68 -13.75
C ASP A 338 -3.44 19.67 -14.74
N ILE A 339 -2.69 19.98 -15.80
CA ILE A 339 -3.12 20.90 -16.87
C ILE A 339 -3.86 20.19 -18.01
N TYR A 340 -4.02 18.87 -17.93
CA TYR A 340 -4.79 18.07 -18.88
C TYR A 340 -5.75 17.10 -18.16
N PRO A 341 -6.59 17.59 -17.22
CA PRO A 341 -7.48 16.72 -16.47
C PRO A 341 -8.47 16.04 -17.43
N LEU A 342 -8.70 14.76 -17.25
CA LEU A 342 -9.61 13.99 -18.07
C LEU A 342 -11.05 14.21 -17.62
N MET A 343 -11.97 14.39 -18.58
CA MET A 343 -13.40 14.50 -18.32
C MET A 343 -14.04 13.17 -17.89
N GLU A 344 -13.43 12.05 -18.25
CA GLU A 344 -13.88 10.69 -17.93
C GLU A 344 -12.73 9.81 -17.44
N PRO A 345 -13.02 8.66 -16.79
CA PRO A 345 -12.02 7.65 -16.50
C PRO A 345 -11.16 7.27 -17.71
N TRP A 346 -9.86 7.06 -17.49
CA TRP A 346 -8.87 6.94 -18.57
C TRP A 346 -9.17 5.82 -19.59
N GLU A 347 -9.83 4.75 -19.15
CA GLU A 347 -10.24 3.63 -19.99
C GLU A 347 -11.16 4.05 -21.15
N ASN A 348 -11.94 5.12 -20.99
CA ASN A 348 -12.88 5.60 -21.99
C ASN A 348 -12.18 6.26 -23.19
N TYR A 349 -10.89 6.58 -23.08
CA TYR A 349 -10.10 7.23 -24.13
C TYR A 349 -9.49 6.24 -25.12
N PHE A 350 -9.55 4.94 -24.79
CA PHE A 350 -8.92 3.86 -25.57
C PHE A 350 -9.90 2.74 -25.95
N VAL A 351 -11.21 2.99 -25.84
CA VAL A 351 -12.23 2.04 -26.26
C VAL A 351 -12.10 1.79 -27.77
N MET A 352 -11.85 0.54 -28.14
CA MET A 352 -11.88 0.10 -29.52
C MET A 352 -13.33 0.10 -29.99
N VAL A 353 -13.64 0.89 -31.01
CA VAL A 353 -14.90 0.74 -31.76
C VAL A 353 -14.82 -0.61 -32.48
N GLU A 354 -15.52 -1.63 -31.98
CA GLU A 354 -15.87 -2.78 -32.80
C GLU A 354 -16.77 -2.25 -33.92
N CYS A 355 -16.22 -2.11 -35.13
CA CYS A 355 -17.05 -1.90 -36.31
C CYS A 355 -18.02 -3.08 -36.41
N GLN A 356 -19.29 -2.85 -36.08
CA GLN A 356 -20.38 -3.71 -36.52
C GLN A 356 -20.44 -3.62 -38.04
N GLU A 357 -19.68 -4.49 -38.72
CA GLU A 357 -19.98 -4.80 -40.10
C GLU A 357 -21.39 -5.41 -40.13
N ASN A 358 -22.35 -4.55 -40.51
CA ASN A 358 -23.65 -4.93 -41.02
C ASN A 358 -23.49 -5.95 -42.15
N LYS A 359 -23.39 -7.24 -41.80
CA LYS A 359 -23.83 -8.31 -42.69
C LYS A 359 -25.35 -8.35 -42.62
N LEU A 360 -25.97 -7.55 -43.49
CA LEU A 360 -27.24 -7.89 -44.11
C LEU A 360 -27.10 -9.29 -44.75
N LEU A 361 -27.30 -10.33 -43.95
CA LEU A 361 -27.67 -11.64 -44.45
C LEU A 361 -29.18 -11.65 -44.56
N THR A 362 -29.67 -11.43 -45.77
CA THR A 362 -31.01 -11.85 -46.16
C THR A 362 -31.17 -13.34 -45.85
N PRO A 363 -32.33 -13.80 -45.34
CA PRO A 363 -32.53 -15.20 -45.03
C PRO A 363 -32.70 -15.98 -46.35
N ILE A 364 -31.68 -16.74 -46.75
CA ILE A 364 -31.86 -17.80 -47.75
C ILE A 364 -32.43 -19.00 -47.02
N ASN A 365 -33.73 -19.21 -47.25
CA ASN A 365 -34.46 -20.39 -46.86
C ASN A 365 -34.27 -21.45 -47.95
N THR A 366 -33.46 -22.48 -47.70
CA THR A 366 -33.55 -23.76 -48.42
C THR A 366 -32.98 -24.89 -47.56
N ASP A 367 -33.89 -25.69 -47.01
CA ASP A 367 -33.66 -27.11 -46.76
C ASP A 367 -33.15 -27.77 -48.06
N GLU A 368 -31.93 -28.31 -48.05
CA GLU A 368 -31.64 -29.64 -48.61
C GLU A 368 -30.18 -30.09 -48.34
N LYS A 369 -30.08 -31.35 -47.92
CA LYS A 369 -28.87 -32.13 -47.62
C LYS A 369 -27.81 -32.04 -48.72
N ILE A 370 -26.52 -32.05 -48.37
CA ILE A 370 -25.49 -32.87 -49.04
C ILE A 370 -24.29 -33.10 -48.10
N ASN A 371 -23.86 -34.37 -48.09
CA ASN A 371 -22.80 -34.98 -47.30
C ASN A 371 -21.36 -34.63 -47.75
N ASN A 372 -20.42 -34.89 -46.83
CA ASN A 372 -19.01 -35.24 -47.04
C ASN A 372 -18.02 -34.16 -47.51
N ILE A 373 -17.31 -33.53 -46.58
CA ILE A 373 -15.88 -33.19 -46.77
C ILE A 373 -15.09 -33.50 -45.50
N LYS A 374 -14.12 -34.43 -45.63
CA LYS A 374 -13.11 -34.78 -44.64
C LYS A 374 -12.14 -33.62 -44.43
N LEU A 375 -11.99 -33.15 -43.20
CA LEU A 375 -10.90 -32.25 -42.80
C LEU A 375 -9.61 -33.06 -42.66
N LYS A 376 -8.62 -32.75 -43.50
CA LYS A 376 -7.22 -33.17 -43.35
C LYS A 376 -6.45 -31.95 -42.83
N PHE A 377 -6.01 -32.00 -41.58
CA PHE A 377 -5.05 -31.03 -41.04
C PHE A 377 -3.64 -31.43 -41.49
N SER A 378 -2.89 -30.50 -42.08
CA SER A 378 -1.44 -30.57 -42.17
C SER A 378 -0.85 -29.31 -41.54
N LEU A 379 -0.10 -29.50 -40.46
CA LEU A 379 0.74 -28.50 -39.82
C LEU A 379 1.89 -28.09 -40.77
N VAL A 380 2.08 -26.78 -40.93
CA VAL A 380 3.39 -26.13 -40.85
C VAL A 380 3.21 -24.86 -40.05
#